data_AF-A0A7S6S0D4-F1
#
_entry.id   AF-A0A7S6S0D4-F1
#
_cell.length_a   1.000
_cell.length_b   1.000
_cell.length_c   1.000
_cell.angle_alpha   90.00
_cell.angle_beta   90.00
_cell.angle_gamma   90.00
#
_symmetry.space_group_name_H-M   'P 1'
#
loop_
_entity.id
_entity.type
_entity.pdbx_description
1 polymer ?
#
loop_
_entity_poly.entity_id
_entity_poly.type
_entity_poly.pdbx_seq_one_letter_code
_entity_poly.pdbx_strand_id
1 'polypeptide(L)'
;MTPPAHPTHVEQRVARIAAAQANVDPRTVRDDTHLCNDLHFDSLDQVEFVMTIEEEFGVRVSDERAADVRTVADVAALIAEELSAVGATALASR
;
A
#
# COMPACT_ATOMS: atom_id res chain seq x y z
N MET A 1 8.02 16.76 -22.88
CA MET A 1 7.81 16.75 -21.42
C MET A 1 6.67 15.80 -21.11
N THR A 2 6.99 14.59 -20.65
CA THR A 2 6.12 13.78 -19.78
C THR A 2 7.05 12.87 -18.96
N PRO A 3 6.91 12.83 -17.62
CA PRO A 3 7.86 12.21 -16.69
C PRO A 3 7.82 10.67 -16.78
N PRO A 4 8.82 9.93 -16.24
CA PRO A 4 8.83 8.48 -16.27
C PRO A 4 7.75 7.98 -15.29
N ALA A 5 6.70 7.31 -15.77
CA ALA A 5 5.56 6.95 -14.93
C ALA A 5 5.19 5.48 -15.08
N HIS A 6 6.14 4.60 -14.75
CA HIS A 6 5.76 3.29 -14.24
C HIS A 6 5.96 3.38 -12.73
N PRO A 7 4.86 3.44 -11.94
CA PRO A 7 4.98 3.24 -10.51
C PRO A 7 5.66 1.89 -10.30
N THR A 8 6.53 1.83 -9.31
CA THR A 8 7.20 0.63 -8.84
C THR A 8 6.19 -0.52 -8.69
N HIS A 9 6.61 -1.77 -8.85
CA HIS A 9 5.69 -2.94 -8.87
C HIS A 9 4.79 -3.04 -7.60
N VAL A 10 5.23 -2.43 -6.49
CA VAL A 10 4.48 -2.31 -5.23
C VAL A 10 3.35 -1.27 -5.36
N GLU A 11 3.65 -0.03 -5.75
CA GLU A 11 2.68 1.06 -5.91
C GLU A 11 1.51 0.68 -6.82
N GLN A 12 1.78 0.05 -7.97
CA GLN A 12 0.73 -0.41 -8.88
C GLN A 12 -0.19 -1.47 -8.25
N ARG A 13 0.35 -2.36 -7.42
CA ARG A 13 -0.45 -3.37 -6.72
C ARG A 13 -1.28 -2.74 -5.61
N VAL A 14 -0.66 -1.88 -4.81
CA VAL A 14 -1.33 -1.14 -3.73
C VAL A 14 -2.49 -0.32 -4.30
N ALA A 15 -2.25 0.44 -5.38
CA ALA A 15 -3.28 1.24 -6.05
C ALA A 15 -4.42 0.37 -6.59
N ARG A 16 -4.13 -0.81 -7.15
CA ARG A 16 -5.16 -1.74 -7.64
C ARG A 16 -6.03 -2.30 -6.52
N ILE A 17 -5.43 -2.69 -5.40
CA ILE A 17 -6.16 -3.22 -4.24
C ILE A 17 -7.04 -2.12 -3.64
N ALA A 18 -6.49 -0.91 -3.49
CA ALA A 18 -7.23 0.24 -2.99
C ALA A 18 -8.43 0.59 -3.90
N ALA A 19 -8.22 0.57 -5.22
CA ALA A 19 -9.27 0.81 -6.19
C ALA A 19 -10.37 -0.27 -6.15
N ALA A 20 -9.99 -1.54 -6.02
CA ALA A 20 -10.93 -2.65 -5.95
C ALA A 20 -11.81 -2.56 -4.70
N GLN A 21 -11.22 -2.20 -3.55
CA GLN A 21 -11.93 -2.08 -2.29
C GLN A 21 -12.85 -0.85 -2.24
N ALA A 22 -12.40 0.28 -2.81
CA ALA A 22 -13.22 1.47 -3.00
C ALA A 22 -14.25 1.33 -4.14
N ASN A 23 -14.21 0.22 -4.90
CA ASN A 23 -15.03 0.01 -6.10
C ASN A 23 -14.93 1.18 -7.12
N VAL A 24 -13.71 1.67 -7.35
CA VAL A 24 -13.39 2.73 -8.32
C VAL A 24 -12.45 2.22 -9.41
N ASP A 25 -12.24 3.01 -10.45
CA ASP A 25 -11.32 2.67 -11.52
C ASP A 25 -9.86 2.80 -11.02
N PRO A 26 -9.00 1.77 -11.15
CA PRO A 26 -7.59 1.86 -10.74
C PRO A 26 -6.81 2.96 -11.47
N ARG A 27 -7.31 3.47 -12.60
CA ARG A 27 -6.72 4.61 -13.32
C ARG A 27 -6.99 5.96 -12.66
N THR A 28 -7.99 6.04 -11.77
CA THR A 28 -8.28 7.27 -11.01
C THR A 28 -7.51 7.32 -9.69
N VAL A 29 -6.92 6.19 -9.27
CA VAL A 29 -6.09 6.11 -8.08
C VAL A 29 -4.66 6.50 -8.44
N ARG A 30 -4.13 7.48 -7.72
CA ARG A 30 -2.79 8.03 -7.88
C ARG A 30 -2.02 7.90 -6.56
N ASP A 31 -0.72 8.12 -6.63
CA ASP A 31 0.17 8.04 -5.47
C ASP A 31 -0.26 9.02 -4.36
N ASP A 32 -0.78 10.20 -4.75
CA ASP A 32 -1.29 11.26 -3.88
C ASP A 32 -2.74 11.05 -3.43
N THR A 33 -3.43 9.99 -3.89
CA THR A 33 -4.81 9.70 -3.50
C THR A 33 -4.87 9.37 -2.02
N HIS A 34 -5.72 10.08 -1.29
CA HIS A 34 -5.94 9.91 0.13
C HIS A 34 -6.97 8.80 0.39
N LEU A 35 -6.62 7.82 1.23
CA LEU A 35 -7.46 6.65 1.50
C LEU A 35 -8.81 7.06 2.11
N CYS A 36 -8.80 7.89 3.16
CA CYS A 36 -10.06 8.37 3.76
C CYS A 36 -10.77 9.42 2.92
N ASN A 37 -10.06 10.45 2.44
CA ASN A 37 -10.73 11.62 1.85
C ASN A 37 -11.17 11.39 0.40
N ASP A 38 -10.41 10.63 -0.39
CA ASP A 38 -10.72 10.40 -1.81
C ASP A 38 -11.40 9.04 -2.03
N LEU A 39 -10.88 7.98 -1.38
CA LEU A 39 -11.44 6.63 -1.50
C LEU A 39 -12.53 6.32 -0.48
N HIS A 40 -12.80 7.23 0.44
CA HIS A 40 -13.84 7.08 1.47
C HIS A 40 -13.64 5.83 2.34
N PHE A 41 -12.38 5.44 2.59
CA PHE A 41 -12.09 4.34 3.50
C PHE A 41 -12.46 4.74 4.92
N ASP A 42 -13.42 4.01 5.49
CA ASP A 42 -13.73 4.06 6.91
C ASP A 42 -12.69 3.27 7.72
N SER A 43 -12.82 3.28 9.05
CA SER A 43 -11.90 2.56 9.93
C SER A 43 -11.86 1.05 9.68
N LEU A 44 -12.96 0.45 9.23
CA LEU A 44 -13.01 -0.97 8.85
C LEU A 44 -12.30 -1.21 7.52
N ASP A 45 -12.52 -0.35 6.52
CA ASP A 45 -11.90 -0.48 5.21
C ASP A 45 -10.37 -0.36 5.30
N GLN A 46 -9.87 0.54 6.16
CA GLN A 46 -8.43 0.63 6.42
C GLN A 46 -7.84 -0.66 6.98
N VAL A 47 -8.52 -1.28 7.95
CA VAL A 47 -8.06 -2.54 8.56
C VAL A 47 -8.06 -3.66 7.52
N GLU A 48 -9.15 -3.82 6.78
CA GLU A 48 -9.26 -4.83 5.72
C GLU A 48 -8.24 -4.62 4.59
N PHE A 49 -8.02 -3.36 4.20
CA PHE A 49 -7.06 -2.99 3.18
C PHE A 49 -5.63 -3.34 3.62
N VAL A 50 -5.23 -2.96 4.83
CA VAL A 50 -3.91 -3.28 5.38
C VAL A 50 -3.72 -4.79 5.48
N MET A 51 -4.71 -5.54 5.99
CA MET A 51 -4.65 -7.00 6.05
C MET A 51 -4.48 -7.64 4.67
N THR A 52 -5.24 -7.17 3.67
CA THR A 52 -5.12 -7.66 2.29
C THR A 52 -3.73 -7.42 1.72
N ILE A 53 -3.15 -6.26 2.01
CA ILE A 53 -1.80 -5.90 1.58
C ILE A 53 -0.75 -6.78 2.30
N GLU A 54 -0.87 -6.98 3.60
CA GLU A 54 0.02 -7.86 4.36
C GLU A 54 0.04 -9.29 3.80
N GLU A 55 -1.14 -9.84 3.50
CA GLU A 55 -1.28 -11.17 2.92
C GLU A 55 -0.71 -11.26 1.49
N GLU A 56 -1.02 -10.29 0.63
CA GLU A 56 -0.56 -10.25 -0.77
C GLU A 56 0.98 -10.18 -0.87
N PHE A 57 1.62 -9.41 0.02
CA PHE A 57 3.07 -9.20 0.00
C PHE A 57 3.83 -10.09 0.99
N GLY A 58 3.12 -10.82 1.87
CA GLY A 58 3.73 -11.65 2.91
C GLY A 58 4.52 -10.83 3.95
N VAL A 59 4.06 -9.61 4.23
CA VAL A 59 4.69 -8.70 5.21
C VAL A 59 3.81 -8.54 6.45
N ARG A 60 4.36 -7.90 7.48
CA ARG A 60 3.59 -7.48 8.65
C ARG A 60 3.86 -6.02 8.94
N VAL A 61 2.80 -5.26 9.09
CA VAL A 61 2.79 -3.85 9.40
C VAL A 61 2.25 -3.69 10.81
N SER A 62 2.91 -2.87 11.64
CA SER A 62 2.39 -2.55 12.96
C SER A 62 1.21 -1.57 12.87
N ASP A 63 0.23 -1.71 13.78
CA ASP A 63 -0.96 -0.86 13.83
C ASP A 63 -0.62 0.63 13.88
N GLU A 64 0.45 1.01 14.56
CA GLU A 64 0.93 2.41 14.61
C GLU A 64 1.31 2.94 13.23
N ARG A 65 2.05 2.15 12.44
CA ARG A 65 2.44 2.55 11.07
C ARG A 65 1.24 2.54 10.13
N ALA A 66 0.34 1.57 10.29
CA ALA A 66 -0.90 1.52 9.54
C ALA A 66 -1.84 2.69 9.86
N ALA A 67 -1.84 3.19 11.09
CA ALA A 67 -2.63 4.37 11.47
C ALA A 67 -2.03 5.69 10.94
N ASP A 68 -0.72 5.72 10.68
CA ASP A 68 -0.03 6.89 10.13
C ASP A 68 -0.18 7.03 8.61
N VAL A 69 -0.55 5.97 7.89
CA VAL A 69 -0.73 6.05 6.43
C VAL A 69 -1.96 6.86 6.06
N ARG A 70 -1.81 7.72 5.05
CA ARG A 70 -2.90 8.57 4.55
C ARG A 70 -3.12 8.41 3.07
N THR A 71 -2.05 8.17 2.33
CA THR A 71 -2.05 8.09 0.87
C THR A 71 -1.60 6.73 0.35
N VAL A 72 -1.89 6.46 -0.91
CA VAL A 72 -1.41 5.26 -1.61
C VAL A 72 0.12 5.19 -1.63
N ALA A 73 0.80 6.33 -1.79
CA ALA A 73 2.25 6.42 -1.73
C ALA A 73 2.80 5.99 -0.35
N ASP A 74 2.17 6.43 0.74
CA ASP A 74 2.60 6.09 2.11
C ASP A 74 2.55 4.58 2.32
N VAL A 75 1.45 3.94 1.89
CA VAL A 75 1.29 2.49 1.99
C VAL A 75 2.32 1.79 1.13
N ALA A 76 2.53 2.23 -0.11
CA ALA A 76 3.51 1.58 -0.99
C ALA A 76 4.94 1.70 -0.46
N ALA A 77 5.31 2.84 0.12
CA ALA A 77 6.61 3.05 0.76
C ALA A 77 6.76 2.13 1.97
N LEU A 78 5.73 2.06 2.82
CA LEU A 78 5.70 1.19 3.99
C LEU A 78 5.95 -0.27 3.61
N ILE A 79 5.25 -0.77 2.59
CA ILE A 79 5.39 -2.15 2.13
C ILE A 79 6.75 -2.39 1.48
N ALA A 80 7.27 -1.43 0.73
CA ALA A 80 8.61 -1.53 0.16
C ALA A 80 9.70 -1.65 1.25
N GLU A 81 9.56 -0.91 2.35
CA GLU A 81 10.44 -1.01 3.52
C GLU A 81 10.34 -2.40 4.18
N GLU A 82 9.13 -2.87 4.45
CA GLU A 82 8.93 -4.18 5.10
C GLU A 82 9.44 -5.33 4.21
N LEU A 83 9.22 -5.28 2.90
CA LEU A 83 9.77 -6.27 1.96
C LEU A 83 11.30 -6.30 1.99
N SER A 84 11.95 -5.13 2.09
CA SER A 84 13.40 -5.05 2.24
C SER A 84 13.87 -5.61 3.58
N ALA A 85 13.12 -5.38 4.66
CA ALA A 85 13.44 -5.88 5.99
C ALA A 85 13.25 -7.41 6.11
N VAL A 86 12.18 -7.96 5.53
CA VAL A 86 11.92 -9.40 5.46
C VAL A 86 13.02 -10.12 4.67
N GLY A 87 13.43 -9.55 3.52
CA GLY A 87 14.54 -10.07 2.72
C GLY A 87 15.87 -10.08 3.49
N ALA A 88 16.16 -9.03 4.27
CA ALA A 88 17.36 -8.97 5.11
C ALA A 88 17.31 -9.99 6.27
N THR A 89 16.15 -10.18 6.88
CA THR A 89 15.97 -11.11 8.02
C THR A 89 16.09 -12.58 7.57
N ALA A 90 15.60 -12.91 6.37
CA ALA A 90 15.75 -14.24 5.78
C ALA A 90 17.22 -14.59 5.44
N LEU A 91 18.04 -13.59 5.12
CA LEU A 91 19.48 -13.77 4.84
C LEU A 91 20.34 -13.85 6.11
N ALA A 92 19.95 -13.17 7.19
CA ALA A 92 20.71 -13.14 8.45
C ALA A 92 20.62 -14.45 9.27
N SER A 93 19.75 -15.39 8.90
CA SER A 93 19.54 -16.66 9.60
C SER A 93 20.27 -17.86 8.96
N ARG A 94 21.30 -17.63 8.13
CA ARG A 94 22.11 -18.66 7.46
C ARG A 94 23.58 -18.61 7.83
#